data_AF-A0A7Z0NP28-F1
#
_entry.id   AF-A0A7Z0NP28-F1
#
_cell.length_a   1.000
_cell.length_b   1.000
_cell.length_c   1.000
_cell.angle_alpha   90.00
_cell.angle_beta   90.00
_cell.angle_gamma   90.00
#
_symmetry.space_group_name_H-M   'P 1'
#
loop_
_entity.id
_entity.type
_entity.pdbx_description
1 polymer ?
#
loop_
_entity_poly.entity_id
_entity_poly.type
_entity_poly.pdbx_seq_one_letter_code
_entity_poly.pdbx_strand_id
1 'polypeptide(L)'
;MTLLREYAHDQVALLIYLGGLLYEATDQLHALNPREMPDAGPLFDRFLGWHRSRMSGPDPPADLTNGGGCRTKHVANEVRSE
;
A
#
# COMPACT_ATOMS: atom_id res chain seq x y z
N MET A 1 -2.29 5.54 -27.83
CA MET A 1 -2.64 6.53 -26.77
C MET A 1 -2.40 5.88 -25.42
N THR A 2 -1.81 6.59 -24.45
CA THR A 2 -1.52 6.02 -23.12
C THR A 2 -2.54 6.56 -22.14
N LEU A 3 -3.22 5.67 -21.40
CA LEU A 3 -4.25 6.02 -20.42
C LEU A 3 -3.77 7.06 -19.39
N LEU A 4 -2.48 6.99 -19.06
CA LEU A 4 -1.79 7.93 -18.18
C LEU A 4 -1.79 9.38 -18.70
N ARG A 5 -1.79 9.59 -20.02
CA ARG A 5 -1.81 10.92 -20.62
C ARG A 5 -3.22 11.51 -20.65
N GLU A 6 -4.22 10.66 -20.82
CA GLU A 6 -5.63 11.06 -20.92
C GLU A 6 -6.19 11.44 -19.54
N TYR A 7 -5.77 10.74 -18.49
CA TYR A 7 -6.14 11.02 -17.10
C TYR A 7 -5.10 11.83 -16.32
N ALA A 8 -4.16 12.50 -17.00
CA ALA A 8 -3.09 13.25 -16.35
C ALA A 8 -3.60 14.36 -15.41
N HIS A 9 -4.80 14.89 -15.67
CA HIS A 9 -5.45 15.91 -14.86
C HIS A 9 -6.49 15.38 -13.88
N ASP A 10 -6.90 14.11 -13.99
CA ASP A 10 -7.92 13.52 -13.13
C ASP A 10 -7.44 12.17 -12.57
N GLN A 11 -6.59 12.30 -11.56
CA GLN A 11 -5.92 11.18 -10.92
C GLN A 11 -6.91 10.32 -10.12
N VAL A 12 -8.01 10.90 -9.65
CA VAL A 12 -9.08 10.17 -8.95
C VAL A 12 -9.86 9.31 -9.94
N ALA A 13 -10.25 9.85 -11.10
CA ALA A 13 -10.94 9.08 -12.13
C ALA A 13 -10.07 7.93 -12.65
N LEU A 14 -8.75 8.13 -12.75
CA LEU A 14 -7.81 7.06 -13.08
C LEU A 14 -7.81 5.93 -12.06
N LEU A 15 -7.76 6.26 -10.77
CA LEU A 15 -7.79 5.27 -9.69
C LEU A 15 -9.10 4.48 -9.66
N ILE A 16 -10.23 5.15 -9.89
CA ILE A 16 -11.54 4.49 -9.97
C ILE A 16 -11.59 3.54 -11.16
N TYR A 17 -11.11 3.97 -12.33
CA TYR A 17 -11.06 3.12 -13.52
C TYR A 17 -10.19 1.86 -13.30
N LEU A 18 -9.02 2.03 -12.69
CA LEU A 18 -8.12 0.91 -12.37
C LEU A 18 -8.71 -0.02 -11.31
N GLY A 19 -9.42 0.53 -10.32
CA GLY A 19 -10.16 -0.26 -9.33
C GLY A 19 -11.25 -1.12 -9.97
N GLY A 20 -11.94 -0.60 -11.00
CA GLY A 20 -12.88 -1.38 -11.80
C GLY A 20 -12.21 -2.53 -12.56
N LEU A 21 -11.08 -2.27 -13.22
CA LEU A 21 -10.29 -3.31 -13.90
C LEU A 21 -9.75 -4.38 -12.94
N LEU A 22 -9.33 -3.98 -11.74
CA LEU A 22 -8.88 -4.91 -10.71
C LEU A 22 -10.03 -5.85 -10.30
N TYR A 23 -11.21 -5.31 -10.03
CA TYR A 23 -12.38 -6.12 -9.67
C TYR A 23 -12.74 -7.11 -10.78
N GLU A 24 -12.78 -6.64 -12.01
CA GLU A 24 -13.11 -7.45 -13.19
C GLU A 24 -12.10 -8.59 -13.40
N ALA A 25 -10.79 -8.30 -13.34
CA ALA A 25 -9.75 -9.32 -13.42
C ALA A 25 -9.80 -10.32 -12.25
N THR A 26 -10.16 -9.85 -11.05
CA THR A 26 -10.33 -10.71 -9.86
C THR A 26 -11.52 -11.63 -10.02
N ASP A 27 -12.65 -11.13 -10.51
CA ASP A 27 -13.86 -11.91 -10.79
C ASP A 27 -13.61 -12.98 -11.86
N GLN A 28 -12.95 -12.61 -12.96
CA GLN A 28 -12.53 -13.57 -13.99
C GLN A 28 -11.60 -14.66 -13.45
N LEU A 29 -10.61 -14.28 -12.64
CA LEU A 29 -9.69 -15.23 -12.04
C LEU A 29 -10.39 -16.16 -11.05
N HIS A 30 -11.30 -15.62 -10.25
CA HIS A 30 -12.09 -16.37 -9.29
C HIS A 30 -13.05 -17.35 -9.98
N ALA A 31 -13.65 -16.95 -11.11
CA ALA A 31 -14.46 -17.82 -11.95
C ALA A 31 -13.64 -18.98 -12.55
N LEU A 32 -12.38 -18.74 -12.89
CA LEU A 32 -11.51 -19.75 -13.50
C LEU A 32 -10.86 -20.68 -12.47
N ASN A 33 -10.45 -20.15 -11.31
CA ASN A 33 -9.76 -20.90 -10.26
C ASN A 33 -10.22 -20.47 -8.85
N PRO A 34 -11.35 -21.00 -8.36
CA PRO A 34 -11.89 -20.63 -7.05
C PRO A 34 -11.05 -21.13 -5.86
N ARG A 35 -10.10 -22.06 -6.08
CA ARG A 35 -9.21 -22.60 -5.03
C ARG A 35 -7.86 -21.89 -4.93
N GLU A 36 -7.44 -21.17 -5.97
CA GLU A 36 -6.10 -20.60 -6.08
C GLU A 36 -6.19 -19.10 -6.25
N MET A 37 -6.82 -18.44 -5.28
CA MET A 37 -6.94 -17.00 -5.30
C MET A 37 -5.61 -16.40 -4.81
N PRO A 38 -4.92 -15.59 -5.64
CA PRO A 38 -3.71 -14.92 -5.21
C PRO A 38 -4.05 -13.95 -4.07
N ASP A 39 -3.06 -13.71 -3.21
CA ASP A 39 -3.20 -12.71 -2.14
C ASP A 39 -3.59 -11.35 -2.74
N ALA A 40 -4.50 -10.64 -2.07
CA ALA A 40 -5.03 -9.38 -2.57
C ALA A 40 -3.95 -8.29 -2.67
N GLY A 41 -2.91 -8.34 -1.83
CA GLY A 41 -1.82 -7.36 -1.81
C GLY A 41 -1.02 -7.32 -3.12
N PRO A 42 -0.45 -8.45 -3.59
CA PRO A 42 0.25 -8.53 -4.88
C PRO A 42 -0.60 -8.12 -6.09
N LEU A 43 -1.89 -8.46 -6.09
CA LEU A 43 -2.81 -8.06 -7.17
C LEU A 43 -3.03 -6.55 -7.14
N PHE A 44 -3.32 -6.00 -5.96
CA PHE A 44 -3.46 -4.56 -5.74
C PHE A 44 -2.21 -3.78 -6.16
N ASP A 45 -1.02 -4.25 -5.80
CA ASP A 45 0.24 -3.58 -6.12
C ASP A 45 0.50 -3.52 -7.63
N ARG A 46 0.13 -4.56 -8.40
CA ARG A 46 0.25 -4.52 -9.87
C ARG A 46 -0.63 -3.46 -10.52
N PHE A 47 -1.87 -3.32 -10.06
CA PHE A 47 -2.82 -2.37 -10.66
C PHE A 47 -2.65 -0.94 -10.14
N LEU A 48 -2.33 -0.77 -8.85
CA LEU A 48 -2.35 0.52 -8.15
C LEU A 48 -1.02 0.90 -7.48
N GLY A 49 -0.04 -0.01 -7.38
CA GLY A 49 1.24 0.21 -6.69
C GLY A 49 2.09 1.32 -7.31
N TRP A 50 2.05 1.47 -8.64
CA TRP A 50 2.75 2.56 -9.33
C TRP A 50 2.23 3.96 -8.97
N HIS A 51 0.99 4.08 -8.47
CA HIS A 51 0.44 5.33 -7.98
C HIS A 51 0.93 5.67 -6.57
N ARG A 52 1.07 4.65 -5.70
CA ARG A 52 1.61 4.78 -4.35
C ARG A 52 3.05 5.34 -4.38
N SER A 53 3.88 4.85 -5.29
CA SER A 53 5.26 5.31 -5.48
C SER A 53 5.35 6.78 -5.94
N ARG A 54 4.30 7.32 -6.58
CA ARG A 54 4.24 8.74 -6.96
C ARG A 54 3.77 9.66 -5.83
N MET A 55 2.94 9.14 -4.92
CA MET A 55 2.47 9.90 -3.75
C MET A 55 3.47 9.88 -2.60
N SER A 56 4.31 8.85 -2.52
CA SER A 56 5.51 8.88 -1.69
C SER A 56 6.48 9.86 -2.35
N GLY A 57 6.30 11.15 -2.08
CA GLY A 57 7.29 12.17 -2.39
C GLY A 57 8.67 11.78 -1.83
N PRO A 58 9.75 12.41 -2.34
CA PRO A 58 11.11 12.11 -1.89
C PRO A 58 11.14 12.10 -0.36
N ASP A 59 11.78 11.07 0.21
CA ASP A 59 12.07 11.01 1.63
C ASP A 59 12.52 12.41 2.10
N PRO A 60 11.88 12.99 3.14
CA PRO A 60 12.39 14.21 3.70
C PRO A 60 13.85 13.94 4.11
N PRO A 61 14.80 14.82 3.77
CA PRO A 61 16.20 14.59 4.10
C PRO A 61 16.28 14.25 5.58
N ALA A 62 16.98 13.16 5.90
CA ALA A 62 17.12 12.57 7.22
C ALA A 62 17.74 13.52 8.29
N ASP A 63 17.81 14.82 8.02
CA ASP A 63 18.39 15.85 8.86
C ASP A 63 17.45 16.36 9.97
N LEU A 64 16.13 16.09 9.90
CA LEU A 64 15.18 16.51 10.94
C LEU A 64 14.96 15.48 12.07
N THR A 65 15.66 14.35 12.07
CA THR A 65 15.68 13.42 13.21
C THR A 65 16.84 13.75 14.15
N ASN A 66 16.83 14.96 14.70
CA ASN A 66 17.52 15.26 15.94
C ASN A 66 16.54 15.90 16.93
N GLY A 67 16.08 15.11 17.89
CA GLY A 67 15.31 15.62 19.03
C GLY A 67 14.23 14.66 19.51
N GLY A 68 14.57 13.82 20.49
CA GLY A 68 13.58 13.24 21.39
C GLY A 68 13.43 11.73 21.32
N GLY A 69 14.43 10.99 21.84
CA GLY A 69 14.23 9.60 22.21
C GLY A 69 13.19 9.47 23.32
N CYS A 70 12.01 8.93 23.01
CA CYS A 70 11.09 8.39 24.01
C CYS A 70 11.68 7.10 24.58
N ARG A 71 12.56 7.27 25.57
CA ARG A 71 13.16 6.22 26.37
C ARG A 71 12.11 5.60 27.28
N THR A 72 11.42 4.55 26.84
CA THR A 72 10.63 3.67 27.70
C THR A 72 11.57 2.74 28.48
N LYS A 73 12.10 3.25 29.58
CA LYS A 73 12.60 2.41 30.68
C LYS A 73 11.44 2.16 31.64
N HIS A 74 10.72 1.07 31.43
CA HIS A 74 9.98 0.40 32.51
C HIS A 74 10.73 -0.92 32.72
N VAL A 75 11.76 -0.89 33.57
CA VAL A 75 11.73 -1.49 34.92
C VAL A 75 11.30 -2.96 34.83
N ALA A 76 12.31 -3.83 34.85
CA ALA A 76 12.15 -5.19 35.32
C ALA A 76 11.58 -5.13 36.75
N ASN A 77 10.39 -5.69 36.94
CA ASN A 77 9.90 -6.03 38.27
C ASN A 77 9.92 -7.55 38.38
N GLU A 78 11.04 -8.05 38.92
CA GLU A 78 11.15 -9.38 39.48
C GLU A 78 10.71 -9.29 40.94
N VAL A 79 9.49 -9.74 41.25
CA VAL A 79 9.08 -10.08 42.61
C VAL A 79 8.13 -11.28 42.59
N ARG A 80 8.65 -12.40 43.10
CA ARG A 80 7.98 -13.43 43.92
C ARG A 80 7.43 -14.69 43.24
N SER A 81 8.27 -15.71 43.25
CA SER A 81 7.85 -17.07 43.61
C SER A 81 7.41 -17.10 45.07
N GLU A 82 6.21 -17.63 45.32
CA GLU A 82 5.87 -18.48 46.47
C GLU A 82 5.10 -19.68 45.92
#